data_AF-A0A4Q4CSR7-F1
#
_entry.id   AF-A0A4Q4CSR7-F1
#
_cell.length_a   1.000
_cell.length_b   1.000
_cell.length_c   1.000
_cell.angle_alpha   90.00
_cell.angle_beta   90.00
_cell.angle_gamma   90.00
#
_symmetry.space_group_name_H-M   'P 1'
#
loop_
_entity.id
_entity.type
_entity.pdbx_description
1 polymer ?
#
loop_
_entity_poly.entity_id
_entity_poly.type
_entity_poly.pdbx_seq_one_letter_code
_entity_poly.pdbx_strand_id
1 'polypeptide(L)'
;VHGDDGPPWLVGGSYLVSRKINMRIETWDRESLEGQEAIIGRTKGSGGPTSGGDEMAAIDFEKKGPDGEPLVGAKSHVRLAHPDFNDGVQLLRRGYNFVDGSDGLGQLSAGLFFISYQRDPKQFVTIQRSLAGPLNDLLNEYIVHVGSGIFACPPGVDAQGYWGETLFTV
;
A
#
# COMPACT_ATOMS: atom_id res chain seq x y z
N VAL A 1 14.90 11.07 -4.66
CA VAL A 1 16.05 11.18 -3.74
C VAL A 1 16.69 12.53 -3.97
N HIS A 2 16.82 13.37 -2.93
CA HIS A 2 17.52 14.65 -3.02
C HIS A 2 19.01 14.49 -2.69
N GLY A 3 19.79 15.55 -2.91
CA GLY A 3 21.25 15.56 -2.75
C GLY A 3 21.75 15.03 -1.41
N ASP A 4 21.04 15.36 -0.33
CA ASP A 4 21.47 15.01 1.03
C ASP A 4 20.88 13.68 1.54
N ASP A 5 20.02 13.02 0.76
CA ASP A 5 19.28 11.81 1.19
C ASP A 5 20.05 10.50 0.97
N GLY A 6 21.14 10.51 0.19
CA GLY A 6 21.79 9.27 -0.25
C GLY A 6 23.02 9.47 -1.12
N PRO A 7 23.51 8.40 -1.76
CA PRO A 7 24.70 8.50 -2.59
C PRO A 7 24.44 9.36 -3.84
N PRO A 8 25.45 10.12 -4.33
CA PRO A 8 25.26 11.08 -5.43
C PRO A 8 24.64 10.48 -6.70
N TRP A 9 24.96 9.22 -7.00
CA TRP A 9 24.46 8.52 -8.20
C TRP A 9 22.94 8.33 -8.24
N LEU A 10 22.26 8.40 -7.09
CA LEU A 10 20.81 8.19 -6.98
C LEU A 10 20.01 9.50 -6.92
N VAL A 11 20.67 10.65 -6.87
CA VAL A 11 19.99 11.96 -6.85
C VAL A 11 19.10 12.11 -8.07
N GLY A 12 17.85 12.55 -7.88
CA GLY A 12 16.81 12.58 -8.93
C GLY A 12 16.13 11.24 -9.20
N GLY A 13 16.60 10.14 -8.60
CA GLY A 13 15.99 8.82 -8.64
C GLY A 13 14.96 8.56 -7.53
N SER A 14 14.61 7.29 -7.33
CA SER A 14 13.67 6.81 -6.31
C SER A 14 14.12 5.46 -5.73
N TYR A 15 13.53 5.05 -4.63
CA TYR A 15 13.50 3.64 -4.23
C TYR A 15 12.16 3.02 -4.62
N LEU A 16 12.20 1.78 -5.10
CA LEU A 16 11.04 0.97 -5.39
C LEU A 16 10.95 -0.16 -4.36
N VAL A 17 9.78 -0.36 -3.77
CA VAL A 17 9.45 -1.58 -3.05
C VAL A 17 8.40 -2.36 -3.84
N SER A 18 8.65 -3.64 -4.06
CA SER A 18 7.66 -4.57 -4.63
C SER A 18 7.24 -5.60 -3.59
N ARG A 19 5.95 -5.92 -3.57
CA ARG A 19 5.38 -7.00 -2.77
C ARG A 19 4.42 -7.79 -3.64
N LYS A 20 4.61 -9.11 -3.72
CA LYS A 20 3.57 -10.01 -4.25
C LYS A 20 2.67 -10.39 -3.07
N ILE A 21 1.41 -9.95 -3.14
CA ILE A 21 0.43 -10.12 -2.07
C ILE A 21 -0.69 -10.99 -2.62
N ASN A 22 -0.77 -12.24 -2.18
CA ASN A 22 -1.91 -13.10 -2.49
C ASN A 22 -3.11 -12.66 -1.67
N MET A 23 -4.29 -12.71 -2.27
CA MET A 23 -5.57 -12.52 -1.57
C MET A 23 -6.19 -13.89 -1.31
N ARG A 24 -6.71 -14.10 -0.11
CA ARG A 24 -7.53 -15.26 0.26
C ARG A 24 -8.96 -15.01 -0.19
N ILE A 25 -9.17 -15.03 -1.51
CA ILE A 25 -10.40 -14.53 -2.16
C ILE A 25 -11.64 -15.28 -1.65
N GLU A 26 -11.56 -16.60 -1.47
CA GLU A 26 -12.68 -17.40 -0.97
C GLU A 26 -13.05 -17.07 0.48
N THR A 27 -12.09 -16.58 1.27
CA THR A 27 -12.36 -16.10 2.64
C THR A 27 -12.97 -14.70 2.59
N TRP A 28 -12.41 -13.83 1.74
CA TRP A 28 -12.91 -12.47 1.53
C TRP A 28 -14.34 -12.44 1.01
N ASP A 29 -14.71 -13.32 0.08
CA ASP A 29 -16.05 -13.41 -0.51
C ASP A 29 -17.14 -13.85 0.48
N ARG A 30 -16.75 -14.43 1.62
CA ARG A 30 -17.68 -14.76 2.71
C ARG A 30 -17.88 -13.61 3.70
N GLU A 31 -17.02 -12.59 3.66
CA GLU A 31 -17.20 -11.40 4.46
C GLU A 31 -18.37 -10.57 3.92
N SER A 32 -19.20 -10.07 4.83
CA SER A 32 -20.31 -9.18 4.52
C SER A 32 -19.81 -7.90 3.84
N LEU A 33 -20.65 -7.27 3.01
CA LEU A 33 -20.28 -5.99 2.39
C LEU A 33 -19.90 -4.94 3.45
N GLU A 34 -20.68 -4.85 4.52
CA GLU A 34 -20.41 -3.96 5.65
C GLU A 34 -19.05 -4.26 6.29
N GLY A 35 -18.74 -5.53 6.55
CA GLY A 35 -17.44 -5.95 7.09
C GLY A 35 -16.28 -5.61 6.15
N GLN A 36 -16.42 -5.87 4.84
CA GLN A 36 -15.40 -5.51 3.85
C GLN A 36 -15.13 -4.00 3.82
N GLU A 37 -16.18 -3.18 3.86
CA GLU A 37 -16.07 -1.72 3.88
C GLU A 37 -15.49 -1.21 5.20
N ALA A 38 -15.80 -1.85 6.33
CA ALA A 38 -15.22 -1.53 7.64
C ALA A 38 -13.73 -1.90 7.74
N ILE A 39 -13.34 -3.07 7.18
CA ILE A 39 -11.95 -3.52 7.08
C ILE A 39 -11.11 -2.53 6.30
N ILE A 40 -11.61 -2.07 5.15
CA ILE A 40 -10.89 -1.10 4.31
C ILE A 40 -10.99 0.32 4.91
N GLY A 41 -12.16 0.72 5.40
CA GLY A 41 -12.52 2.10 5.80
C GLY A 41 -13.04 2.96 4.63
N ARG A 42 -13.42 2.34 3.51
CA ARG A 42 -14.03 2.97 2.33
C ARG A 42 -15.13 2.07 1.77
N THR A 43 -16.12 2.71 1.14
CA THR A 43 -17.21 2.01 0.47
C THR A 43 -16.75 1.39 -0.85
N LYS A 44 -17.27 0.21 -1.20
CA LYS A 44 -16.95 -0.47 -2.47
C LYS A 44 -17.66 0.16 -3.66
N GLY A 45 -18.82 0.76 -3.43
CA GLY A 45 -19.66 1.34 -4.49
C GLY A 45 -19.12 2.65 -5.04
N SER A 46 -18.82 3.63 -4.17
CA SER A 46 -18.34 4.95 -4.58
C SER A 46 -16.84 5.15 -4.37
N GLY A 47 -16.18 4.30 -3.59
CA GLY A 47 -14.79 4.52 -3.16
C GLY A 47 -14.64 5.59 -2.06
N GLY A 48 -15.73 6.27 -1.67
CA GLY A 48 -15.70 7.28 -0.60
C GLY A 48 -15.45 6.68 0.77
N PRO A 49 -14.92 7.46 1.73
CA PRO A 49 -14.69 6.98 3.09
C PRO A 49 -16.01 6.62 3.77
N THR A 50 -15.97 5.69 4.73
CA THR A 50 -17.15 5.35 5.54
C THR A 50 -17.64 6.53 6.40
N SER A 51 -16.80 7.54 6.61
CA SER A 51 -17.19 8.84 7.18
C SER A 51 -18.06 9.70 6.25
N GLY A 52 -18.23 9.32 4.97
CA GLY A 52 -19.11 9.95 3.99
C GLY A 52 -18.39 10.84 2.96
N GLY A 53 -19.04 11.04 1.81
CA GLY A 53 -18.50 11.77 0.66
C GLY A 53 -18.26 10.87 -0.56
N ASP A 54 -17.68 11.44 -1.62
CA ASP A 54 -17.23 10.69 -2.80
C ASP A 54 -15.79 10.16 -2.63
N GLU A 55 -15.24 9.53 -3.67
CA GLU A 55 -13.88 8.96 -3.63
C GLU A 55 -12.78 9.97 -3.24
N MET A 56 -12.98 11.26 -3.56
CA MET A 56 -12.03 12.35 -3.32
C MET A 56 -12.26 13.05 -1.98
N ALA A 57 -13.34 12.73 -1.27
CA ALA A 57 -13.60 13.29 0.04
C ALA A 57 -12.49 12.94 1.04
N ALA A 58 -12.14 13.93 1.87
CA ALA A 58 -11.23 13.72 2.99
C ALA A 58 -11.84 12.73 3.99
N ILE A 59 -10.98 11.89 4.57
CA ILE A 59 -11.41 10.94 5.59
C ILE A 59 -11.54 11.68 6.93
N ASP A 60 -12.70 11.57 7.58
CA ASP A 60 -12.91 12.10 8.93
C ASP A 60 -12.80 10.95 9.94
N PHE A 61 -11.67 10.90 10.65
CA PHE A 61 -11.36 9.85 11.62
C PHE A 61 -12.06 10.01 12.97
N GLU A 62 -12.68 11.17 13.23
CA GLU A 62 -13.36 11.51 14.48
C GLU A 62 -14.89 11.41 14.35
N LYS A 63 -15.41 11.33 13.12
CA LYS A 63 -16.84 11.14 12.88
C LYS A 63 -17.30 9.79 13.42
N LYS A 64 -18.35 9.84 14.23
CA LYS A 64 -18.95 8.68 14.91
C LYS A 64 -20.26 8.25 14.28
N GLY A 65 -20.53 6.96 14.37
CA GLY A 65 -21.82 6.36 14.03
C GLY A 65 -22.85 6.55 15.15
N PRO A 66 -24.09 6.06 14.94
CA PRO A 66 -25.16 6.08 15.95
C PRO A 66 -24.84 5.32 17.23
N ASP A 67 -23.93 4.35 17.17
CA ASP A 67 -23.42 3.57 18.29
C ASP A 67 -22.34 4.31 19.11
N GLY A 68 -21.89 5.48 18.64
CA GLY A 68 -20.84 6.26 19.28
C GLY A 68 -19.41 5.83 18.94
N GLU A 69 -19.26 4.82 18.08
CA GLU A 69 -17.97 4.33 17.59
C GLU A 69 -17.52 5.09 16.33
N PRO A 70 -16.20 5.22 16.08
CA PRO A 70 -15.70 5.85 14.87
C PRO A 70 -16.17 5.13 13.60
N LEU A 71 -16.72 5.86 12.63
CA LEU A 71 -17.12 5.30 11.33
C LEU A 71 -15.93 4.71 10.56
N VAL A 72 -14.74 5.27 10.76
CA VAL A 72 -13.47 4.76 10.25
C VAL A 72 -12.71 4.14 11.43
N GLY A 73 -12.94 2.84 11.63
CA GLY A 73 -12.43 2.11 12.79
C GLY A 73 -10.91 2.21 12.97
N ALA A 74 -10.46 2.12 14.22
CA ALA A 74 -9.05 2.19 14.61
C ALA A 74 -8.14 1.20 13.87
N LYS A 75 -8.71 0.06 13.45
CA LYS A 75 -8.00 -1.02 12.74
C LYS A 75 -8.28 -1.08 11.23
N SER A 76 -8.98 -0.09 10.68
CA SER A 76 -9.23 -0.04 9.24
C SER A 76 -7.93 0.22 8.48
N HIS A 77 -7.78 -0.45 7.34
CA HIS A 77 -6.56 -0.37 6.53
C HIS A 77 -6.20 1.06 6.16
N VAL A 78 -7.17 1.87 5.73
CA VAL A 78 -6.92 3.27 5.34
C VAL A 78 -6.46 4.12 6.51
N ARG A 79 -6.97 3.90 7.73
CA ARG A 79 -6.54 4.66 8.92
C ARG A 79 -5.10 4.33 9.28
N LEU A 80 -4.78 3.05 9.38
CA LEU A 80 -3.43 2.59 9.73
C LEU A 80 -2.39 2.97 8.67
N ALA A 81 -2.78 3.06 7.40
CA ALA A 81 -1.90 3.50 6.31
C ALA A 81 -1.88 5.02 6.09
N HIS A 82 -2.72 5.80 6.78
CA HIS A 82 -2.86 7.23 6.51
C HIS A 82 -1.64 8.03 6.99
N PRO A 83 -1.22 9.11 6.29
CA PRO A 83 -0.10 9.95 6.72
C PRO A 83 -0.27 10.54 8.13
N ASP A 84 -1.50 10.86 8.54
CA ASP A 84 -1.79 11.41 9.88
C ASP A 84 -1.41 10.45 11.02
N PHE A 85 -1.33 9.15 10.74
CA PHE A 85 -0.92 8.12 11.69
C PHE A 85 0.49 7.56 11.39
N ASN A 86 1.22 8.16 10.45
CA ASN A 86 2.53 7.70 9.99
C ASN A 86 3.50 8.87 9.76
N ASP A 87 3.49 9.88 10.63
CA ASP A 87 4.42 11.03 10.58
C ASP A 87 4.44 11.77 9.23
N GLY A 88 3.29 11.85 8.56
CA GLY A 88 3.16 12.50 7.24
C GLY A 88 3.77 11.69 6.09
N VAL A 89 4.22 10.46 6.34
CA VAL A 89 4.81 9.60 5.31
C VAL A 89 3.78 9.25 4.24
N GLN A 90 4.20 9.42 2.98
CA GLN A 90 3.42 9.06 1.80
C GLN A 90 4.23 8.17 0.85
N LEU A 91 3.52 7.35 0.08
CA LEU A 91 4.06 6.49 -0.96
C LEU A 91 3.31 6.72 -2.26
N LEU A 92 4.02 6.74 -3.39
CA LEU A 92 3.36 6.62 -4.69
C LEU A 92 3.10 5.14 -4.97
N ARG A 93 1.86 4.69 -4.75
CA ARG A 93 1.45 3.29 -5.02
C ARG A 93 1.06 3.14 -6.49
N ARG A 94 1.60 2.10 -7.15
CA ARG A 94 1.35 1.78 -8.58
C ARG A 94 1.33 0.26 -8.80
N GLY A 95 0.49 -0.43 -8.04
CA GLY A 95 0.35 -1.88 -8.12
C GLY A 95 -0.47 -2.37 -9.31
N TYR A 96 -0.38 -3.67 -9.58
CA TYR A 96 -1.12 -4.38 -10.63
C TYR A 96 -1.79 -5.62 -10.05
N ASN A 97 -2.99 -5.95 -10.52
CA ASN A 97 -3.62 -7.23 -10.18
C ASN A 97 -2.90 -8.36 -10.92
N PHE A 98 -2.84 -9.55 -10.32
CA PHE A 98 -2.40 -10.77 -11.02
C PHE A 98 -3.37 -11.93 -10.76
N VAL A 99 -3.41 -12.86 -11.71
CA VAL A 99 -4.14 -14.13 -11.64
C VAL A 99 -3.27 -15.19 -12.31
N ASP A 100 -2.74 -16.12 -11.53
CA ASP A 100 -1.80 -17.15 -11.97
C ASP A 100 -2.45 -18.55 -12.03
N GLY A 101 -3.78 -18.61 -12.13
CA GLY A 101 -4.56 -19.86 -12.12
C GLY A 101 -4.93 -20.31 -10.71
N SER A 102 -4.88 -21.62 -10.46
CA SER A 102 -5.18 -22.20 -9.15
C SER A 102 -3.92 -22.70 -8.45
N ASP A 103 -3.91 -22.68 -7.13
CA ASP A 103 -2.86 -23.31 -6.35
C ASP A 103 -3.03 -24.85 -6.30
N GLY A 104 -2.09 -25.54 -5.64
CA GLY A 104 -2.12 -27.00 -5.48
C GLY A 104 -3.28 -27.53 -4.64
N LEU A 105 -4.13 -26.66 -4.08
CA LEU A 105 -5.31 -26.97 -3.27
C LEU A 105 -6.61 -26.57 -3.96
N GLY A 106 -6.54 -26.02 -5.18
CA GLY A 106 -7.69 -25.58 -5.97
C GLY A 106 -8.21 -24.19 -5.60
N GLN A 107 -7.48 -23.42 -4.78
CA GLN A 107 -7.81 -22.02 -4.48
C GLN A 107 -7.27 -21.10 -5.57
N LEU A 108 -7.87 -19.93 -5.74
CA LEU A 108 -7.44 -18.97 -6.75
C LEU A 108 -6.09 -18.34 -6.38
N SER A 109 -5.07 -18.53 -7.21
CA SER A 109 -3.76 -17.89 -7.08
C SER A 109 -3.82 -16.48 -7.67
N ALA A 110 -4.40 -15.54 -6.94
CA ALA A 110 -4.57 -14.16 -7.37
C ALA A 110 -4.35 -13.16 -6.24
N GLY A 111 -4.15 -11.90 -6.61
CA GLY A 111 -4.01 -10.81 -5.67
C GLY A 111 -3.39 -9.57 -6.28
N LEU A 112 -2.57 -8.87 -5.48
CA LEU A 112 -1.94 -7.60 -5.85
C LEU A 112 -0.42 -7.76 -5.93
N PHE A 113 0.14 -7.45 -7.10
CA PHE A 113 1.55 -7.12 -7.24
C PHE A 113 1.72 -5.64 -6.88
N PHE A 114 1.90 -5.38 -5.59
CA PHE A 114 2.04 -4.05 -5.04
C PHE A 114 3.42 -3.49 -5.41
N ILE A 115 3.43 -2.25 -5.92
CA ILE A 115 4.65 -1.49 -6.19
C ILE A 115 4.47 -0.12 -5.54
N SER A 116 5.48 0.34 -4.82
CA SER A 116 5.54 1.73 -4.35
C SER A 116 6.87 2.38 -4.68
N TYR A 117 6.81 3.69 -4.90
CA TYR A 117 7.95 4.56 -5.07
C TYR A 117 8.02 5.55 -3.91
N GLN A 118 9.22 5.72 -3.35
CA GLN A 118 9.48 6.60 -2.23
C GLN A 118 10.92 7.11 -2.25
N ARG A 119 11.16 8.21 -1.52
CA ARG A 119 12.46 8.87 -1.45
C ARG A 119 13.44 8.14 -0.52
N ASP A 120 12.94 7.57 0.57
CA ASP A 120 13.68 6.72 1.49
C ASP A 120 12.86 5.43 1.72
N PRO A 121 13.46 4.22 1.61
CA PRO A 121 12.77 2.97 1.95
C PRO A 121 12.11 2.95 3.33
N LYS A 122 12.64 3.71 4.29
CA LYS A 122 12.04 3.88 5.62
C LYS A 122 10.60 4.34 5.55
N GLN A 123 10.21 5.12 4.54
CA GLN A 123 8.82 5.53 4.33
C GLN A 123 7.90 4.31 4.18
N PHE A 124 8.28 3.34 3.34
CA PHE A 124 7.52 2.10 3.20
C PHE A 124 7.53 1.30 4.51
N VAL A 125 8.68 1.21 5.17
CA VAL A 125 8.83 0.46 6.42
C VAL A 125 7.98 1.04 7.55
N THR A 126 7.86 2.36 7.68
CA THR A 126 7.00 3.02 8.67
C THR A 126 5.55 2.59 8.51
N ILE A 127 4.99 2.74 7.30
CA ILE A 127 3.60 2.34 7.00
C ILE A 127 3.44 0.82 7.18
N GLN A 128 4.35 0.01 6.66
CA GLN A 128 4.23 -1.44 6.78
C GLN A 128 4.29 -1.91 8.25
N ARG A 129 5.02 -1.22 9.13
CA ARG A 129 5.02 -1.51 10.58
C ARG A 129 3.70 -1.13 11.25
N SER A 130 3.07 -0.04 10.82
CA SER A 130 1.70 0.32 11.25
C SER A 130 0.69 -0.75 10.84
N LEU A 131 0.84 -1.34 9.65
CA LEU A 131 -0.04 -2.41 9.17
C LEU A 131 0.31 -3.79 9.74
N ALA A 132 1.55 -4.00 10.16
CA ALA A 132 2.03 -5.32 10.57
C ALA A 132 1.37 -5.84 11.85
N GLY A 133 1.20 -7.15 11.90
CA GLY A 133 0.62 -7.86 13.05
C GLY A 133 -0.78 -8.38 12.72
N PRO A 134 -1.10 -9.64 13.11
CA PRO A 134 -2.34 -10.31 12.70
C PRO A 134 -3.61 -9.65 13.23
N LEU A 135 -3.51 -8.82 14.28
CA LEU A 135 -4.64 -8.14 14.89
C LEU A 135 -4.61 -6.62 14.71
N ASN A 136 -3.65 -6.08 13.95
CA ASN A 136 -3.49 -4.64 13.81
C ASN A 136 -4.32 -4.13 12.63
N ASP A 137 -3.94 -4.49 11.40
CA ASP A 137 -4.75 -4.29 10.21
C ASP A 137 -5.69 -5.48 10.00
N LEU A 138 -7.01 -5.21 9.97
CA LEU A 138 -8.02 -6.24 9.73
C LEU A 138 -7.85 -6.92 8.36
N LEU A 139 -7.25 -6.24 7.38
CA LEU A 139 -7.02 -6.79 6.05
C LEU A 139 -6.05 -7.98 6.07
N ASN A 140 -5.18 -8.08 7.09
CA ASN A 140 -4.18 -9.16 7.21
C ASN A 140 -4.80 -10.56 7.34
N GLU A 141 -6.07 -10.67 7.72
CA GLU A 141 -6.79 -11.95 7.71
C GLU A 141 -6.98 -12.49 6.28
N TYR A 142 -7.08 -11.58 5.30
CA TYR A 142 -7.47 -11.87 3.91
C TYR A 142 -6.31 -11.75 2.91
N ILE A 143 -5.11 -11.34 3.35
CA ILE A 143 -3.95 -11.19 2.47
C ILE A 143 -2.71 -11.90 3.03
N VAL A 144 -1.84 -12.35 2.13
CA VAL A 144 -0.56 -12.96 2.49
C VAL A 144 0.53 -12.41 1.58
N HIS A 145 1.60 -11.89 2.18
CA HIS A 145 2.78 -11.48 1.42
C HIS A 145 3.62 -12.71 1.08
N VAL A 146 3.78 -13.01 -0.21
CA VAL A 146 4.50 -14.19 -0.71
C VAL A 146 5.79 -13.84 -1.48
N GLY A 147 6.02 -12.55 -1.74
CA GLY A 147 7.23 -12.07 -2.38
C GLY A 147 7.55 -10.64 -1.98
N SER A 148 8.83 -10.29 -1.99
CA SER A 148 9.31 -8.96 -1.63
C SER A 148 10.58 -8.60 -2.40
N GLY A 149 10.72 -7.34 -2.77
CA GLY A 149 11.94 -6.79 -3.33
C GLY A 149 12.09 -5.31 -3.00
N ILE A 150 13.33 -4.85 -2.92
CA ILE A 150 13.68 -3.45 -2.79
C ILE A 150 14.76 -3.11 -3.82
N PHE A 151 14.55 -2.03 -4.55
CA PHE A 151 15.41 -1.65 -5.66
C PHE A 151 15.69 -0.15 -5.61
N ALA A 152 16.91 0.24 -5.96
CA ALA A 152 17.21 1.62 -6.28
C ALA A 152 16.89 1.87 -7.75
N CYS A 153 16.16 2.94 -8.03
CA CYS A 153 15.82 3.40 -9.37
C CYS A 153 16.66 4.65 -9.67
N PRO A 154 17.78 4.53 -10.42
CA PRO A 154 18.55 5.66 -10.92
C PRO A 154 17.69 6.75 -11.57
N PRO A 155 18.18 8.01 -11.63
CA PRO A 155 17.51 9.09 -12.32
C PRO A 155 17.27 8.80 -13.80
N GLY A 156 16.48 9.66 -14.44
CA GLY A 156 16.30 9.64 -15.89
C GLY A 156 17.63 9.82 -16.64
N VAL A 157 17.61 9.42 -17.92
CA VAL A 157 18.75 9.51 -18.83
C VAL A 157 18.66 10.78 -19.67
N ASP A 158 19.80 11.37 -20.01
CA ASP A 158 19.87 12.44 -21.02
C ASP A 158 19.89 11.86 -22.46
N ALA A 159 20.06 12.70 -23.47
CA ALA A 159 19.98 12.27 -24.86
C ALA A 159 21.19 11.46 -25.34
N GLN A 160 22.28 11.40 -24.58
CA GLN A 160 23.55 10.75 -24.97
C GLN A 160 23.97 9.61 -24.05
N GLY A 161 23.42 9.54 -22.83
CA GLY A 161 23.75 8.55 -21.81
C GLY A 161 22.93 7.26 -21.87
N TYR A 162 23.08 6.46 -20.81
CA TYR A 162 22.28 5.25 -20.58
C TYR A 162 21.74 5.21 -19.15
N TRP A 163 20.65 4.46 -18.92
CA TRP A 163 20.07 4.37 -17.58
C TRP A 163 21.02 3.66 -16.60
N GLY A 164 21.30 4.32 -15.48
CA GLY A 164 22.29 3.85 -14.50
C GLY A 164 23.72 4.33 -14.74
N GLU A 165 23.95 5.17 -15.76
CA GLU A 165 25.27 5.74 -16.04
C GLU A 165 25.90 6.39 -14.78
N THR A 166 25.12 7.18 -14.03
CA THR A 166 25.58 7.84 -12.79
C THR A 166 26.11 6.89 -11.72
N LEU A 167 25.81 5.59 -11.79
CA LEU A 167 26.31 4.55 -10.88
C LEU A 167 27.53 3.79 -11.44
N PHE A 168 27.54 3.51 -12.74
CA PHE A 168 28.52 2.60 -13.34
C PHE A 168 29.75 3.30 -13.92
N THR A 169 29.72 4.62 -14.09
CA THR A 169 30.84 5.42 -14.62
C THR A 169 31.55 6.28 -13.57
N VAL A 170 31.25 6.03 -12.28
CA VAL A 170 31.88 6.69 -11.12
C VAL A 170 33.32 6.24 -10.93
#